data_AF-A0A959GG08-F1
#
_entry.id   AF-A0A959GG08-F1
#
_cell.length_a   1.000
_cell.length_b   1.000
_cell.length_c   1.000
_cell.angle_alpha   90.00
_cell.angle_beta   90.00
_cell.angle_gamma   90.00
#
_symmetry.space_group_name_H-M   'P 1'
#
loop_
_entity.id
_entity.type
_entity.pdbx_description
1 polymer ?
#
loop_
_entity_poly.entity_id
_entity_poly.type
_entity_poly.pdbx_seq_one_letter_code
_entity_poly.pdbx_strand_id
1 'polypeptide(L)'
;MRRSLLLLFASLLTPLALLAQEAEKGWDQLINEKFQPFTDAVAGIVFYSVQLGESATTAMPIVIILLLTGATIFTLYFRFIQFTGFKTAIDTVRGKYSNPDDEGEVSHFQALTAALSGT
;
A
#
# COMPACT_ATOMS: atom_id res chain seq x y z
N MET A 1 -31.04 -48.18 -8.26
CA MET A 1 -31.57 -47.51 -7.05
C MET A 1 -30.48 -46.90 -6.16
N ARG A 2 -29.35 -47.59 -5.88
CA ARG A 2 -28.29 -47.09 -4.98
C ARG A 2 -27.64 -45.75 -5.39
N ARG A 3 -27.41 -45.51 -6.69
CA ARG A 3 -26.84 -44.23 -7.18
C ARG A 3 -27.82 -43.06 -7.08
N SER A 4 -29.12 -43.29 -7.24
CA SER A 4 -30.15 -42.25 -7.09
C SER A 4 -30.31 -41.82 -5.63
N LEU A 5 -30.20 -42.77 -4.70
CA LEU A 5 -30.19 -42.50 -3.25
C LEU A 5 -28.97 -41.67 -2.80
N LEU A 6 -27.79 -41.94 -3.36
CA LEU A 6 -26.58 -41.17 -3.07
C LEU A 6 -26.67 -39.72 -3.58
N LEU A 7 -27.30 -39.50 -4.73
CA LEU A 7 -27.49 -38.15 -5.28
C LEU A 7 -28.51 -37.34 -4.48
N LEU A 8 -29.58 -37.97 -4.00
CA LEU A 8 -30.58 -37.35 -3.12
C LEU A 8 -30.01 -37.00 -1.74
N PHE A 9 -29.12 -37.83 -1.21
CA PHE A 9 -28.44 -37.57 0.06
C PHE A 9 -27.43 -36.42 -0.07
N ALA A 10 -26.69 -36.38 -1.20
CA ALA A 10 -25.79 -35.29 -1.52
C ALA A 10 -26.52 -33.94 -1.71
N SER A 11 -27.68 -33.93 -2.36
CA SER A 11 -28.49 -32.70 -2.53
C SER A 11 -29.15 -32.20 -1.24
N LEU A 12 -29.25 -33.05 -0.21
CA LEU A 12 -29.79 -32.68 1.10
C LEU A 12 -28.69 -32.11 2.02
N LEU A 13 -27.42 -32.43 1.76
CA LEU A 13 -26.27 -31.96 2.53
C LEU A 13 -25.72 -30.60 2.05
N THR A 14 -26.00 -30.21 0.80
CA THR A 14 -25.61 -28.92 0.22
C THR A 14 -26.14 -27.68 0.97
N PRO A 15 -27.39 -27.63 1.49
CA PRO A 15 -27.84 -26.48 2.29
C PRO A 15 -27.15 -26.37 3.66
N LEU A 16 -26.65 -27.47 4.25
CA LEU A 16 -25.86 -27.41 5.50
C LEU A 16 -24.45 -26.84 5.28
N ALA A 17 -23.83 -27.14 4.13
CA ALA A 17 -22.53 -26.59 3.77
C ALA A 17 -22.60 -25.07 3.50
N LEU A 18 -23.71 -24.58 2.94
CA LEU A 18 -23.95 -23.15 2.74
C LEU A 18 -24.13 -22.39 4.07
N LEU A 19 -24.76 -23.00 5.07
CA LEU A 19 -24.89 -22.42 6.42
C LEU A 19 -23.60 -22.52 7.24
N ALA A 20 -22.78 -23.55 7.04
CA ALA A 20 -21.44 -23.65 7.65
C ALA A 20 -20.42 -22.66 7.04
N GLN A 21 -20.76 -22.10 5.88
CA GLN A 21 -20.00 -21.07 5.18
C GLN A 21 -20.54 -19.65 5.46
N GLU A 22 -21.42 -19.50 6.46
CA GLU A 22 -21.53 -18.25 7.20
C GLU A 22 -20.23 -18.10 7.99
N ALA A 23 -19.21 -17.58 7.30
CA ALA A 23 -17.97 -17.16 7.91
C ALA A 23 -18.32 -16.28 9.10
N GLU A 24 -18.06 -16.79 10.31
CA GLU A 24 -17.98 -15.98 11.52
C GLU A 24 -17.24 -14.71 11.14
N LYS A 25 -17.84 -13.53 11.38
CA LYS A 25 -17.20 -12.25 11.05
C LYS A 25 -15.80 -12.28 11.64
N GLY A 26 -14.80 -12.47 10.77
CA GLY A 26 -13.42 -12.56 11.20
C GLY A 26 -13.04 -11.27 11.94
N TRP A 27 -12.07 -11.33 12.85
CA TRP A 27 -11.58 -10.15 13.54
C TRP A 27 -11.24 -9.01 12.56
N ASP A 28 -10.75 -9.37 11.36
CA ASP A 28 -10.49 -8.45 10.25
C ASP A 28 -11.74 -7.71 9.75
N GLN A 29 -12.87 -8.40 9.64
CA GLN A 29 -14.13 -7.80 9.18
C GLN A 29 -14.75 -6.90 10.25
N LEU A 30 -14.65 -7.27 11.52
CA LEU A 30 -15.11 -6.43 12.64
C LEU A 30 -14.29 -5.14 12.75
N ILE A 31 -12.97 -5.23 12.57
CA ILE A 31 -12.08 -4.07 12.51
C ILE A 31 -12.44 -3.23 11.29
N ASN A 32 -12.53 -3.83 10.10
CA ASN A 32 -12.84 -3.07 8.89
C ASN A 32 -14.19 -2.35 9.00
N GLU A 33 -15.26 -3.00 9.47
CA GLU A 33 -16.60 -2.41 9.59
C GLU A 33 -16.64 -1.22 10.57
N LYS A 34 -15.84 -1.26 11.64
CA LYS A 34 -15.72 -0.13 12.58
C LYS A 34 -14.81 0.99 12.09
N PHE A 35 -13.77 0.67 11.33
CA PHE A 35 -12.76 1.64 10.88
C PHE A 35 -13.06 2.24 9.50
N GLN A 36 -13.81 1.54 8.64
CA GLN A 36 -14.28 2.00 7.32
C GLN A 36 -14.84 3.43 7.32
N PRO A 37 -15.81 3.81 8.17
CA PRO A 37 -16.37 5.16 8.11
C PRO A 37 -15.34 6.26 8.38
N PHE A 38 -14.31 5.96 9.18
CA PHE A 38 -13.20 6.87 9.41
C PHE A 38 -12.25 6.92 8.21
N THR A 39 -11.87 5.75 7.67
CA THR A 39 -11.03 5.64 6.49
C THR A 39 -11.64 6.34 5.28
N ASP A 40 -12.94 6.16 5.04
CA ASP A 40 -13.65 6.76 3.92
C ASP A 40 -13.72 8.29 4.04
N ALA A 41 -13.90 8.82 5.25
CA ALA A 41 -13.90 10.25 5.49
C ALA A 41 -12.52 10.88 5.16
N VAL A 42 -11.43 10.24 5.60
CA VAL A 42 -10.07 10.70 5.30
C VAL A 42 -9.75 10.51 3.82
N ALA A 43 -10.12 9.38 3.24
CA ALA A 43 -9.92 9.09 1.82
C ALA A 43 -10.66 10.09 0.93
N GLY A 44 -11.89 10.49 1.27
CA GLY A 44 -12.63 11.52 0.53
C GLY A 44 -11.93 12.88 0.53
N ILE A 45 -11.23 13.23 1.61
CA ILE A 45 -10.46 14.48 1.71
C ILE A 45 -9.15 14.37 0.92
N VAL A 46 -8.37 13.31 1.14
CA VAL A 46 -7.05 13.13 0.52
C VAL A 46 -7.16 12.88 -0.98
N PHE A 47 -8.13 12.06 -1.38
CA PHE A 47 -8.38 11.69 -2.77
C PHE A 47 -9.44 12.58 -3.45
N TYR A 48 -9.72 13.76 -2.91
CA TYR A 48 -10.59 14.73 -3.55
C TYR A 48 -10.10 15.02 -4.98
N SER A 49 -10.91 14.66 -5.97
CA SER A 49 -10.51 14.73 -7.37
C SER A 49 -10.79 16.11 -7.96
N VAL A 50 -9.79 16.66 -8.63
CA VAL A 50 -9.87 17.93 -9.33
C VAL A 50 -9.71 17.66 -10.83
N GLN A 51 -10.61 18.19 -11.64
CA GLN A 51 -10.50 18.15 -13.10
C GLN A 51 -9.68 19.37 -13.55
N LEU A 52 -8.48 19.12 -14.08
CA LEU A 52 -7.55 20.16 -14.50
C LEU A 52 -7.57 20.35 -16.01
N GLY A 53 -8.36 21.32 -16.48
CA GLY A 53 -8.37 21.78 -17.88
C GLY A 53 -9.66 21.44 -18.63
N GLU A 54 -10.05 22.29 -19.58
CA GLU A 54 -11.31 22.19 -20.33
C GLU A 54 -11.41 20.91 -21.21
N SER A 55 -10.32 20.16 -21.38
CA SER A 55 -10.27 18.88 -22.12
C SER A 55 -9.74 17.70 -21.28
N ALA A 56 -9.61 17.85 -19.97
CA ALA A 56 -9.08 16.78 -19.13
C ALA A 56 -10.15 15.71 -18.86
N THR A 57 -10.08 14.61 -19.60
CA THR A 57 -10.94 13.42 -19.42
C THR A 57 -10.62 12.64 -18.12
N THR A 58 -9.58 13.03 -17.38
CA THR A 58 -9.09 12.28 -16.21
C THR A 58 -9.15 13.12 -14.95
N ALA A 59 -10.03 12.77 -14.02
CA ALA A 59 -10.07 13.36 -12.69
C ALA A 59 -8.85 12.90 -11.89
N MET A 60 -8.02 13.84 -11.44
CA MET A 60 -6.80 13.55 -10.67
C MET A 60 -6.98 13.94 -9.20
N PRO A 61 -6.68 13.05 -8.24
CA PRO A 61 -6.66 13.40 -6.83
C PRO A 61 -5.75 14.59 -6.52
N ILE A 62 -6.21 15.51 -5.67
CA ILE A 62 -5.47 16.70 -5.26
C ILE A 62 -4.11 16.37 -4.61
N VAL A 63 -4.05 15.24 -3.88
CA VAL A 63 -2.80 14.73 -3.32
C VAL A 63 -1.74 14.47 -4.39
N ILE A 64 -2.12 13.98 -5.58
CA ILE A 64 -1.17 13.74 -6.67
C ILE A 64 -0.61 15.05 -7.20
N ILE A 65 -1.45 16.08 -7.35
CA ILE A 65 -1.03 17.40 -7.81
C ILE A 65 -0.01 17.99 -6.82
N LEU A 66 -0.28 17.90 -5.52
CA LEU A 66 0.63 18.37 -4.47
C LEU A 66 1.94 17.58 -4.47
N LEU A 67 1.88 16.24 -4.53
CA LEU A 67 3.06 15.38 -4.56
C LEU A 67 3.92 15.62 -5.80
N LEU A 68 3.30 15.75 -6.98
CA LEU A 68 4.01 16.03 -8.22
C LEU A 68 4.67 17.41 -8.16
N THR A 69 3.95 18.42 -7.69
CA THR A 69 4.49 19.79 -7.53
C THR A 69 5.69 19.79 -6.59
N GLY A 70 5.57 19.16 -5.42
CA GLY A 70 6.67 19.03 -4.46
C GLY A 70 7.86 18.27 -5.04
N ALA A 71 7.60 17.12 -5.69
CA ALA A 71 8.63 16.33 -6.35
C ALA A 71 9.35 17.11 -7.44
N THR A 72 8.63 17.86 -8.28
CA THR A 72 9.22 18.70 -9.33
C THR A 72 10.07 19.82 -8.73
N ILE A 73 9.57 20.55 -7.72
CA ILE A 73 10.34 21.62 -7.06
C ILE A 73 11.63 21.08 -6.46
N PHE A 74 11.57 20.00 -5.68
CA PHE A 74 12.77 19.42 -5.08
C PHE A 74 13.72 18.84 -6.12
N THR A 75 13.20 18.21 -7.18
CA THR A 75 14.04 17.67 -8.25
C THR A 75 14.83 18.78 -8.97
N LEU A 76 14.17 19.90 -9.27
CA LEU A 76 14.83 21.05 -9.91
C LEU A 76 15.78 21.77 -8.95
N TYR A 77 15.36 21.99 -7.69
CA TYR A 77 16.17 22.65 -6.66
C TYR A 77 17.46 21.88 -6.38
N PHE A 78 17.39 20.55 -6.24
CA PHE A 78 18.55 19.69 -6.04
C PHE A 78 19.28 19.33 -7.35
N ARG A 79 18.93 19.95 -8.47
CA ARG A 79 19.60 19.79 -9.78
C ARG A 79 19.67 18.32 -10.21
N PHE A 80 18.54 17.61 -10.09
CA PHE A 80 18.40 16.19 -10.46
C PHE A 80 19.36 15.25 -9.69
N ILE A 81 19.48 15.46 -8.38
CA ILE A 81 20.34 14.66 -7.48
C ILE A 81 20.06 13.15 -7.55
N GLN A 82 18.86 12.75 -7.96
CA GLN A 82 18.48 11.35 -8.14
C GLN A 82 19.40 10.63 -9.14
N PHE A 83 19.91 11.33 -10.16
CA PHE A 83 20.86 10.77 -11.12
C PHE A 83 22.31 11.00 -10.72
N THR A 84 22.66 12.19 -10.22
CA THR A 84 24.06 12.52 -9.91
C THR A 84 24.55 11.90 -8.61
N GLY A 85 23.67 11.75 -7.62
CA GLY A 85 23.94 11.19 -6.30
C GLY A 85 23.92 9.67 -6.23
N PHE A 86 23.53 8.98 -7.31
CA PHE A 86 23.34 7.52 -7.30
C PHE A 86 24.62 6.76 -6.90
N LYS A 87 25.78 7.18 -7.40
CA LYS A 87 27.07 6.57 -7.03
C LYS A 87 27.37 6.73 -5.54
N THR A 88 27.16 7.94 -5.00
CA THR A 88 27.39 8.23 -3.58
C THR A 88 26.44 7.41 -2.71
N ALA A 89 25.17 7.29 -3.10
CA ALA A 89 24.19 6.48 -2.38
C ALA A 89 24.65 5.01 -2.26
N ILE A 90 25.09 4.39 -3.37
CA ILE A 90 25.60 3.02 -3.39
C ILE A 90 26.85 2.87 -2.50
N ASP A 91 27.78 3.81 -2.59
CA ASP A 91 28.99 3.81 -1.75
C ASP A 91 28.63 3.90 -0.25
N THR A 92 27.60 4.68 0.11
CA THR A 92 27.09 4.80 1.48
C THR A 92 26.48 3.50 2.00
N VAL A 93 25.54 2.87 1.27
CA VAL A 93 24.92 1.61 1.74
C VAL A 93 25.86 0.41 1.73
N ARG A 94 26.91 0.45 0.91
CA ARG A 94 28.01 -0.54 0.96
C ARG A 94 28.96 -0.33 2.13
N GLY A 95 28.80 0.76 2.88
CA GLY A 95 29.58 1.06 4.09
C GLY A 95 30.92 1.76 3.84
N LYS A 96 31.19 2.26 2.63
CA LYS A 96 32.44 2.97 2.32
C LYS A 96 32.64 4.24 3.16
N TYR A 97 31.54 4.86 3.58
CA TYR A 97 31.53 6.06 4.41
C TYR A 97 31.09 5.79 5.85
N SER A 98 30.95 4.53 6.28
CA SER A 98 30.58 4.20 7.66
C SER A 98 31.78 4.31 8.58
N ASN A 99 31.66 5.04 9.69
CA ASN A 99 32.66 5.07 10.76
C ASN A 99 32.11 4.34 12.01
N PRO A 100 32.88 3.44 12.66
CA PRO A 100 32.46 2.75 13.88
C PRO A 100 32.11 3.67 15.06
N ASP A 101 32.62 4.90 15.06
CA ASP A 101 32.35 5.90 16.10
C ASP A 101 31.10 6.76 15.80
N ASP A 102 30.43 6.55 14.67
CA ASP A 102 29.21 7.28 14.33
C ASP A 102 28.03 6.81 15.20
N GLU A 103 27.22 7.75 15.71
CA GLU A 103 26.00 7.43 16.45
C GLU A 103 24.96 6.78 15.52
N GLY A 104 24.60 5.52 15.80
CA GLY A 104 23.55 4.80 15.07
C GLY A 104 23.29 3.39 15.60
N GLU A 105 22.01 3.04 15.75
CA GLU A 105 21.55 1.72 16.25
C GLU A 105 21.61 0.62 15.18
N VAL A 106 21.61 1.00 13.89
CA VAL A 106 21.60 0.08 12.75
C VAL A 106 22.52 0.58 11.63
N SER A 107 23.07 -0.36 10.86
CA SER A 107 23.90 -0.01 9.69
C SER A 107 23.09 0.68 8.58
N HIS A 108 23.76 1.47 7.74
CA HIS A 108 23.17 2.10 6.54
C HIS A 108 22.40 1.12 5.66
N PHE A 109 22.92 -0.11 5.49
CA PHE A 109 22.26 -1.15 4.71
C PHE A 109 20.99 -1.69 5.40
N GLN A 110 21.02 -1.89 6.71
CA GLN A 110 19.85 -2.31 7.48
C GLN A 110 18.77 -1.24 7.48
N ALA A 111 19.14 0.03 7.61
CA ALA A 111 18.22 1.15 7.48
C ALA A 111 17.55 1.17 6.09
N LEU A 112 18.33 0.98 5.02
CA LEU A 112 17.78 0.86 3.66
C LEU A 112 16.80 -0.33 3.53
N THR A 113 17.18 -1.49 4.06
CA THR A 113 16.35 -2.71 3.97
C THR A 113 15.05 -2.57 4.76
N ALA A 114 15.09 -1.93 5.93
CA ALA A 114 13.89 -1.65 6.72
C ALA A 114 12.95 -0.68 5.99
N ALA A 115 13.48 0.39 5.41
CA ALA A 115 12.68 1.34 4.63
C ALA A 115 12.04 0.66 3.41
N LEU A 116 12.80 -0.14 2.67
CA LEU A 116 12.29 -0.89 1.51
C LEU A 116 11.24 -1.94 1.91
N SER A 117 11.37 -2.56 3.08
CA SER A 117 10.35 -3.49 3.58
C SER A 117 9.02 -2.80 3.92
N GLY A 118 9.04 -1.48 4.15
CA GLY A 118 7.84 -0.69 4.48
C GLY A 118 7.15 -0.06 3.28
N THR A 119 7.75 -0.13 2.07
CA THR A 119 7.24 0.43 0.82
C THR A 119 6.96 -0.66 -0.20
#